data_AF-A0A2I0J990-F1
#
_entry.id   AF-A0A2I0J990-F1
#
_cell.length_a   1.000
_cell.length_b   1.000
_cell.length_c   1.000
_cell.angle_alpha   90.00
_cell.angle_beta   90.00
_cell.angle_gamma   90.00
#
_symmetry.space_group_name_H-M   'P 1'
#
loop_
_entity.id
_entity.type
_entity.pdbx_description
1 polymer ?
#
loop_
_entity_poly.entity_id
_entity_poly.type
_entity_poly.pdbx_seq_one_letter_code
_entity_poly.pdbx_strand_id
1 'polypeptide(L)'
;MAVLGYLIYGHNIQPRITLNLPAEKFASKVAIYTTLVGPIAKYILTIMPIASALESLLPLRYRNWKLTRIMINTALLVSTVVLAIAFPSFQSLASLIGAIMIVLVVEACCLPEIDEDDYDEDDKEADAVWKAIDKRMDSQRKDRREARLKQEIKKYRASNQQMRTKMLDVSIEPITTAEYFE
;
A
#
# COMPACT_ATOMS: atom_id res chain seq x y z
N MET A 1 12.06 2.95 26.85
CA MET A 1 12.16 4.11 27.75
C MET A 1 11.21 4.02 28.96
N ALA A 2 9.94 3.64 28.79
CA ALA A 2 8.98 3.57 29.91
C ALA A 2 9.30 2.53 31.01
N VAL A 3 9.76 1.32 30.64
CA VAL A 3 10.05 0.23 31.60
C VAL A 3 11.25 0.55 32.51
N LEU A 4 12.33 1.10 31.93
CA LEU A 4 13.52 1.54 32.67
C LEU A 4 13.18 2.67 33.66
N GLY A 5 12.33 3.62 33.27
CA GLY A 5 11.90 4.71 34.17
C GLY A 5 11.08 4.22 35.36
N TYR A 6 10.18 3.24 35.14
CA TYR A 6 9.36 2.64 36.21
C TYR A 6 10.22 1.89 37.25
N LEU A 7 11.23 1.13 36.79
CA LEU A 7 12.16 0.42 37.66
C LEU A 7 13.01 1.35 38.54
N ILE A 8 13.35 2.55 38.04
CA ILE A 8 14.24 3.50 38.74
C ILE A 8 13.48 4.33 39.80
N TYR A 9 12.20 4.64 39.57
CA TYR A 9 11.44 5.59 40.41
C TYR A 9 10.30 4.96 41.24
N GLY A 10 9.94 3.69 41.02
CA GLY A 10 8.94 2.98 41.82
C GLY A 10 7.50 3.47 41.61
N HIS A 11 6.52 2.91 42.35
CA HIS A 11 5.08 3.12 42.10
C HIS A 11 4.55 4.54 42.43
N ASN A 12 5.35 5.45 43.02
CA ASN A 12 4.89 6.74 43.56
C ASN A 12 5.39 7.97 42.78
N ILE A 13 5.29 7.96 41.45
CA ILE A 13 5.83 9.02 40.58
C ILE A 13 4.70 9.86 40.00
N GLN A 14 4.68 11.14 40.31
CA GLN A 14 3.84 12.11 39.59
C GLN A 14 4.30 12.19 38.11
N PRO A 15 3.40 12.44 37.15
CA PRO A 15 3.66 12.38 35.70
C PRO A 15 4.70 13.39 35.13
N ARG A 16 5.47 14.07 35.98
CA ARG A 16 6.51 15.04 35.61
C ARG A 16 7.88 14.51 36.05
N ILE A 17 8.53 13.76 35.17
CA ILE A 17 9.82 13.05 35.36
C ILE A 17 10.98 14.00 35.75
N THR A 18 10.82 15.32 35.56
CA THR A 18 11.85 16.32 35.87
C THR A 18 11.69 17.03 37.22
N LEU A 19 10.56 16.83 37.94
CA LEU A 19 10.27 17.60 39.18
C LEU A 19 10.41 16.79 40.48
N ASN A 20 10.59 15.46 40.40
CA ASN A 20 10.72 14.59 41.58
C ASN A 20 12.16 14.17 41.87
N LEU A 21 13.14 14.86 41.28
CA LEU A 21 14.56 14.60 41.54
C LEU A 21 15.00 15.44 42.76
N PRO A 22 15.71 14.87 43.76
CA PRO A 22 16.17 15.63 44.93
C PRO A 22 16.96 16.87 44.49
N ALA A 23 16.43 18.05 44.82
CA ALA A 23 16.76 19.35 44.23
C ALA A 23 18.15 19.90 44.59
N GLU A 24 19.05 19.10 45.16
CA GLU A 24 20.30 19.58 45.77
C GLU A 24 21.58 19.33 44.94
N LYS A 25 21.55 18.51 43.87
CA LYS A 25 22.77 18.11 43.14
C LYS A 25 22.85 18.69 41.74
N PHE A 26 24.07 19.06 41.32
CA PHE A 26 24.47 19.52 39.98
C PHE A 26 23.81 18.76 38.81
N ALA A 27 23.53 17.47 39.02
CA ALA A 27 22.82 16.61 38.08
C ALA A 27 21.44 17.15 37.64
N SER A 28 20.65 17.74 38.54
CA SER A 28 19.33 18.31 38.18
C SER A 28 19.46 19.50 37.24
N LYS A 29 20.49 20.33 37.44
CA LYS A 29 20.73 21.52 36.63
C LYS A 29 21.19 21.13 35.22
N VAL A 30 22.09 20.15 35.12
CA VAL A 30 22.54 19.58 33.83
C VAL A 30 21.37 18.90 33.12
N ALA A 31 20.55 18.10 33.82
CA ALA A 31 19.38 17.46 33.25
C ALA A 31 18.42 18.49 32.64
N ILE A 32 18.06 19.54 33.38
CA ILE A 32 17.18 20.62 32.90
C ILE A 32 17.76 21.28 31.64
N TYR A 33 19.04 21.67 31.65
CA TYR A 33 19.67 22.27 30.48
C TYR A 33 19.67 21.33 29.26
N THR A 34 19.97 20.04 29.44
CA THR A 34 19.97 19.07 28.32
C THR A 34 18.59 18.86 27.72
N THR A 35 17.53 18.82 28.54
CA THR A 35 16.14 18.76 28.03
C THR A 35 15.68 20.04 27.33
N LEU A 36 16.30 21.19 27.61
CA LEU A 36 15.98 22.47 26.93
C LEU A 36 16.72 22.62 25.60
N VAL A 37 17.90 22.02 25.44
CA VAL A 37 18.67 22.05 24.19
C VAL A 37 17.86 21.44 23.03
N GLY A 38 17.12 20.36 23.27
CA GLY A 38 16.28 19.70 22.25
C GLY A 38 15.22 20.64 21.65
N PRO A 39 14.35 21.25 22.46
CA PRO A 39 13.39 22.26 22.01
C PRO A 39 14.07 23.47 21.34
N ILE A 40 15.15 24.02 21.90
CA ILE A 40 15.83 25.19 21.34
C ILE A 40 16.39 24.88 19.95
N ALA A 41 17.10 23.75 19.80
CA ALA A 41 17.61 23.32 18.50
C ALA A 41 16.47 23.07 17.50
N LYS A 42 15.36 22.47 17.96
CA LYS A 42 14.17 22.25 17.15
C LYS A 42 13.52 23.57 16.71
N TYR A 43 13.49 24.60 17.56
CA TYR A 43 13.02 25.93 17.21
C TYR A 43 13.94 26.62 16.19
N ILE A 44 15.26 26.55 16.37
CA ILE A 44 16.22 27.15 15.41
C ILE A 44 16.08 26.49 14.03
N LEU A 45 16.04 25.15 13.99
CA LEU A 45 15.95 24.39 12.74
C LEU A 45 14.61 24.54 12.03
N THR A 46 13.53 24.85 12.74
CA THR A 46 12.21 25.09 12.13
C THR A 46 12.05 26.55 11.70
N ILE A 47 12.57 27.51 12.46
CA ILE A 47 12.48 28.94 12.13
C ILE A 47 13.40 29.30 10.96
N MET A 48 14.58 28.69 10.84
CA MET A 48 15.57 29.00 9.79
C MET A 48 15.01 28.80 8.35
N PRO A 49 14.43 27.65 7.98
CA PRO A 49 13.84 27.45 6.64
C PRO A 49 12.55 28.25 6.43
N ILE A 50 11.80 28.54 7.51
CA ILE A 50 10.60 29.37 7.43
C ILE A 50 10.98 30.83 7.16
N ALA A 51 12.04 31.34 7.80
CA ALA A 51 12.55 32.69 7.58
C ALA A 51 13.05 32.85 6.14
N SER A 52 13.81 31.86 5.62
CA SER A 52 14.29 31.90 4.24
C SER A 52 13.18 31.74 3.20
N ALA A 53 12.18 30.90 3.47
CA ALA A 53 10.99 30.76 2.62
C ALA A 53 10.11 32.02 2.66
N LEU A 54 10.03 32.71 3.80
CA LEU A 54 9.28 33.96 3.93
C LEU A 54 9.98 35.11 3.19
N GLU A 55 11.31 35.19 3.24
CA GLU A 55 12.10 36.17 2.49
C GLU A 55 12.02 35.95 0.97
N SER A 56 12.03 34.69 0.51
CA SER A 56 11.89 34.37 -0.91
C SER A 56 10.46 34.55 -1.44
N LEU A 57 9.45 34.38 -0.59
CA LEU A 57 8.03 34.62 -0.91
C LEU A 57 7.62 36.11 -0.82
N LEU A 58 8.53 37.01 -0.42
CA LEU A 58 8.28 38.45 -0.31
C LEU A 58 8.91 39.25 -1.48
N PRO A 59 8.44 39.13 -2.74
CA PRO A 59 8.68 40.17 -3.73
C PRO A 59 7.96 41.44 -3.26
N LEU A 60 8.75 42.50 -3.06
CA LEU A 60 8.38 43.84 -2.58
C LEU A 60 7.40 44.61 -3.50
N ARG A 61 6.23 44.06 -3.83
CA ARG A 61 5.32 44.69 -4.81
C ARG A 61 3.83 44.38 -4.63
N TYR A 62 3.28 44.53 -3.42
CA TYR A 62 1.82 44.64 -3.28
C TYR A 62 1.44 45.45 -2.04
N ARG A 63 0.92 46.66 -2.24
CA ARG A 63 0.61 47.66 -1.19
C ARG A 63 -0.57 47.23 -0.28
N ASN A 64 -1.36 46.27 -0.74
CA ASN A 64 -2.49 45.71 0.00
C ASN A 64 -2.12 44.42 0.76
N TRP A 65 -0.84 43.97 0.68
CA TRP A 65 -0.39 42.73 1.32
C TRP A 65 -0.24 42.80 2.83
N LYS A 66 -0.15 43.98 3.46
CA LYS A 66 -0.05 44.03 4.93
C LYS A 66 -1.32 43.45 5.55
N LEU A 67 -2.48 43.86 5.08
CA LEU A 67 -3.75 43.35 5.57
C LEU A 67 -3.95 41.89 5.17
N THR A 68 -3.64 41.48 3.93
CA THR A 68 -3.78 40.06 3.55
C THR A 68 -2.82 39.16 4.33
N ARG A 69 -1.57 39.58 4.56
CA ARG A 69 -0.60 38.88 5.41
C ARG A 69 -1.05 38.84 6.88
N ILE A 70 -1.60 39.93 7.40
CA ILE A 70 -2.17 39.97 8.75
C ILE A 70 -3.39 39.05 8.85
N MET A 71 -4.27 39.04 7.84
CA MET A 71 -5.42 38.15 7.78
C MET A 71 -5.00 36.68 7.69
N ILE A 72 -3.99 36.36 6.87
CA ILE A 72 -3.45 34.99 6.75
C ILE A 72 -2.80 34.55 8.07
N ASN A 73 -1.98 35.41 8.70
CA ASN A 73 -1.33 35.09 9.97
C ASN A 73 -2.33 34.97 11.13
N THR A 74 -3.33 35.84 11.20
CA THR A 74 -4.38 35.77 12.22
C THR A 74 -5.28 34.55 12.03
N ALA A 75 -5.63 34.20 10.78
CA ALA A 75 -6.37 32.98 10.48
C ALA A 75 -5.57 31.71 10.84
N LEU A 76 -4.26 31.66 10.51
CA LEU A 76 -3.36 30.59 10.92
C LEU A 76 -3.27 30.49 12.45
N LEU A 77 -3.10 31.61 13.15
CA LEU A 77 -3.03 31.63 14.62
C LEU A 77 -4.35 31.22 15.28
N VAL A 78 -5.50 31.64 14.75
CA VAL A 78 -6.81 31.21 15.25
C VAL A 78 -6.97 29.70 15.04
N SER A 79 -6.57 29.18 13.87
CA SER A 79 -6.58 27.74 13.59
C SER A 79 -5.71 26.96 14.58
N THR A 80 -4.49 27.43 14.88
CA THR A 80 -3.61 26.77 15.87
C THR A 80 -4.14 26.85 17.29
N VAL A 81 -4.79 27.95 17.68
CA VAL A 81 -5.43 28.10 18.99
C VAL A 81 -6.63 27.14 19.13
N VAL A 82 -7.45 27.00 18.09
CA VAL A 82 -8.55 26.03 18.08
C VAL A 82 -8.01 24.59 18.17
N LEU A 83 -6.94 24.27 17.44
CA LEU A 83 -6.24 22.98 17.54
C LEU A 83 -5.68 22.73 18.96
N ALA A 84 -5.13 23.76 19.60
CA ALA A 84 -4.58 23.66 20.96
C ALA A 84 -5.67 23.43 22.03
N ILE A 85 -6.85 24.04 21.84
CA ILE A 85 -8.00 23.85 22.73
C ILE A 85 -8.65 22.48 22.50
N ALA A 86 -8.78 22.06 21.23
CA ALA A 86 -9.38 20.77 20.88
C ALA A 86 -8.48 19.57 21.24
N PHE A 87 -7.15 19.74 21.21
CA PHE A 87 -6.19 18.66 21.44
C PHE A 87 -5.20 19.00 22.56
N PRO A 88 -5.61 18.88 23.84
CA PRO A 88 -4.70 19.00 24.97
C PRO A 88 -3.68 17.86 25.06
N SER A 89 -3.84 16.80 24.25
CA SER A 89 -2.95 15.63 24.20
C SER A 89 -2.01 15.65 22.99
N PHE A 90 -0.70 15.68 23.26
CA PHE A 90 0.39 15.66 22.27
C PHE A 90 0.29 14.55 21.21
N GLN A 91 -0.31 13.41 21.58
CA GLN A 91 -0.44 12.25 20.71
C GLN A 91 -1.34 12.49 19.49
N SER A 92 -2.42 13.24 19.64
CA SER A 92 -3.36 13.51 18.54
C SER A 92 -2.75 14.44 17.51
N LEU A 93 -1.97 15.44 17.95
CA LEU A 93 -1.24 16.34 17.04
C LEU A 93 -0.16 15.60 16.27
N ALA A 94 0.61 14.73 16.94
CA ALA A 94 1.63 13.92 16.29
C ALA A 94 1.02 12.96 15.24
N SER A 95 -0.14 12.35 15.54
CA SER A 95 -0.86 11.49 14.61
C SER A 95 -1.43 12.26 13.42
N LEU A 96 -1.98 13.45 13.64
CA LEU A 96 -2.55 14.27 12.58
C LEU A 96 -1.47 14.79 11.63
N ILE A 97 -0.35 15.31 12.17
CA ILE A 97 0.78 15.77 11.38
C ILE A 97 1.38 14.61 10.57
N GLY A 98 1.50 13.42 11.17
CA GLY A 98 1.94 12.22 10.47
C GLY A 98 1.00 11.83 9.33
N ALA A 99 -0.32 11.85 9.55
CA ALA A 99 -1.31 11.53 8.53
C ALA A 99 -1.27 12.53 7.36
N ILE A 100 -1.18 13.83 7.65
CA ILE A 100 -1.10 14.87 6.61
C ILE A 100 0.18 14.73 5.79
N MET A 101 1.32 14.45 6.43
CA MET A 101 2.58 14.19 5.71
C MET A 101 2.46 12.99 4.78
N ILE A 102 1.81 11.91 5.21
CA ILE A 102 1.60 10.73 4.37
C ILE A 102 0.71 11.07 3.18
N VAL A 103 -0.41 11.78 3.40
CA VAL A 103 -1.33 12.16 2.31
C VAL A 103 -0.64 13.10 1.31
N LEU A 104 0.11 14.09 1.78
CA LEU A 104 0.85 15.02 0.91
C LEU A 104 1.95 14.32 0.12
N VAL A 105 2.68 13.39 0.73
CA VAL A 105 3.70 12.60 0.02
C VAL A 105 3.05 11.67 -0.99
N VAL A 106 1.91 11.05 -0.68
CA VAL A 106 1.20 10.20 -1.65
C VAL A 106 0.65 11.04 -2.79
N GLU A 107 0.07 12.21 -2.54
CA GLU A 107 -0.45 13.08 -3.60
C GLU A 107 0.67 13.67 -4.46
N ALA A 108 1.78 14.12 -3.85
CA ALA A 108 2.92 14.69 -4.58
C ALA A 108 3.82 13.62 -5.25
N CYS A 109 3.90 12.40 -4.70
CA CYS A 109 4.76 11.33 -5.21
C CYS A 109 3.99 10.32 -6.08
N CYS A 110 2.66 10.27 -5.99
CA CYS A 110 1.81 9.44 -6.86
C CYS A 110 1.03 10.24 -7.92
N LEU A 111 1.19 11.57 -7.99
CA LEU A 111 1.01 12.33 -9.23
C LEU A 111 2.37 12.77 -9.80
N PRO A 112 3.21 11.87 -10.34
CA PRO A 112 3.69 12.17 -11.67
C PRO A 112 2.47 12.05 -12.59
N GLU A 113 2.20 13.07 -13.40
CA GLU A 113 1.68 12.77 -14.73
C GLU A 113 2.62 11.70 -15.29
N ILE A 114 2.14 10.45 -15.33
CA ILE A 114 2.78 9.43 -16.13
C ILE A 114 2.48 9.90 -17.54
N ASP A 115 3.39 10.70 -18.10
CA ASP A 115 3.40 10.97 -19.53
C ASP A 115 3.47 9.57 -20.18
N GLU A 116 2.39 9.16 -20.85
CA GLU A 116 2.28 7.88 -21.59
C GLU A 116 3.33 7.75 -22.71
N ASP A 117 4.25 8.71 -22.85
CA ASP A 117 5.14 8.87 -23.99
C ASP A 117 6.60 8.40 -23.72
N ASP A 118 6.92 7.93 -22.50
CA ASP A 118 8.25 7.41 -22.12
C ASP A 118 8.30 5.86 -22.05
N TYR A 119 7.63 5.18 -22.99
CA TYR A 119 7.78 3.73 -23.20
C TYR A 119 9.02 3.45 -24.07
N ASP A 120 10.12 3.09 -23.43
CA ASP A 120 11.40 2.74 -24.07
C ASP A 120 11.29 1.50 -24.98
N GLU A 121 12.25 1.33 -25.90
CA GLU A 121 12.29 0.22 -26.88
C GLU A 121 12.20 -1.19 -26.25
N ASP A 122 12.60 -1.33 -24.98
CA ASP A 122 12.60 -2.58 -24.23
C ASP A 122 11.17 -3.13 -23.97
N ASP A 123 10.16 -2.27 -23.87
CA ASP A 123 8.76 -2.70 -23.66
C ASP A 123 8.16 -3.36 -24.90
N LYS A 124 8.65 -3.01 -26.10
CA LYS A 124 8.23 -3.65 -27.35
C LYS A 124 8.77 -5.08 -27.45
N GLU A 125 9.96 -5.33 -26.90
CA GLU A 125 10.53 -6.67 -26.84
C GLU A 125 9.75 -7.53 -25.82
N ALA A 126 9.45 -6.98 -24.64
CA ALA A 126 8.62 -7.67 -23.65
C ALA A 126 7.24 -8.04 -24.23
N ASP A 127 6.58 -7.10 -24.90
CA ASP A 127 5.29 -7.34 -25.56
C ASP A 127 5.35 -8.41 -26.64
N ALA A 128 6.42 -8.42 -27.44
CA ALA A 128 6.63 -9.43 -28.47
C ALA A 128 6.82 -10.83 -27.85
N VAL A 129 7.58 -10.91 -26.75
CA VAL A 129 7.79 -12.15 -26.00
C VAL A 129 6.48 -12.64 -25.39
N TRP A 130 5.70 -11.77 -24.73
CA TRP A 130 4.41 -12.12 -24.14
C TRP A 130 3.40 -12.60 -25.19
N LYS A 131 3.29 -11.89 -26.33
CA LYS A 131 2.40 -12.29 -27.43
C LYS A 131 2.80 -13.63 -28.04
N ALA A 132 4.10 -13.91 -28.14
CA ALA A 132 4.59 -15.20 -28.63
C ALA A 132 4.25 -16.35 -27.66
N ILE A 133 4.39 -16.14 -26.35
CA ILE A 133 4.02 -17.12 -25.32
C ILE A 133 2.52 -17.39 -25.35
N ASP A 134 1.69 -16.35 -25.38
CA ASP A 134 0.24 -16.50 -25.37
C ASP A 134 -0.27 -17.28 -26.58
N LYS A 135 0.26 -16.96 -27.78
CA LYS A 135 -0.02 -17.69 -29.01
C LYS A 135 0.37 -19.17 -28.94
N ARG A 136 1.52 -19.48 -28.32
CA ARG A 136 1.95 -20.87 -28.10
C ARG A 136 1.07 -21.57 -27.07
N MET A 137 0.62 -20.86 -26.04
CA MET A 137 -0.23 -21.40 -25.00
C MET A 137 -1.59 -21.78 -25.56
N ASP A 138 -2.16 -20.92 -26.42
CA ASP A 138 -3.45 -21.14 -27.05
C ASP A 138 -3.40 -22.23 -28.13
N SER A 139 -2.30 -22.35 -28.89
CA SER A 139 -2.13 -23.48 -29.82
C SER A 139 -2.11 -24.82 -29.08
N GLN A 140 -1.36 -24.93 -27.97
CA GLN A 140 -1.35 -26.15 -27.16
C GLN A 140 -2.70 -26.44 -26.49
N ARG A 141 -3.45 -25.41 -26.09
CA ARG A 141 -4.82 -25.58 -25.58
C ARG A 141 -5.74 -26.11 -26.66
N LYS A 142 -5.61 -25.62 -27.90
CA LYS A 142 -6.37 -26.09 -29.06
C LYS A 142 -6.05 -27.56 -29.38
N ASP A 143 -4.78 -27.94 -29.42
CA ASP A 143 -4.36 -29.33 -29.69
C ASP A 143 -4.93 -30.31 -28.66
N ARG A 144 -4.95 -29.92 -27.38
CA ARG A 144 -5.56 -30.74 -26.31
C ARG A 144 -7.09 -30.88 -26.46
N ARG A 145 -7.77 -29.87 -27.00
CA ARG A 145 -9.21 -29.95 -27.30
C ARG A 145 -9.45 -30.90 -28.49
N GLU A 146 -8.65 -30.77 -29.54
CA GLU A 146 -8.76 -31.62 -30.73
C GLU A 146 -8.37 -33.08 -30.46
N ALA A 147 -7.36 -33.34 -29.63
CA ALA A 147 -6.96 -34.69 -29.24
C ALA A 147 -8.06 -35.41 -28.45
N ARG A 148 -8.72 -34.70 -27.51
CA ARG A 148 -9.87 -35.23 -26.77
C ARG A 148 -11.02 -35.57 -27.71
N LEU A 149 -11.34 -34.67 -28.63
CA LEU A 149 -12.39 -34.90 -29.63
C LEU A 149 -12.08 -36.10 -30.54
N LYS A 150 -10.82 -36.26 -30.98
CA LYS A 150 -10.39 -37.42 -31.77
C LYS A 150 -10.52 -38.73 -31.01
N GLN A 151 -10.15 -38.76 -29.73
CA GLN A 151 -10.33 -39.94 -28.89
C GLN A 151 -11.80 -40.29 -28.72
N GLU A 152 -12.65 -39.28 -28.50
CA GLU A 152 -14.08 -39.45 -28.35
C GLU A 152 -14.73 -39.98 -29.62
N ILE A 153 -14.39 -39.41 -30.79
CA ILE A 153 -14.82 -39.92 -32.11
C ILE A 153 -14.35 -41.38 -32.31
N LYS A 154 -13.12 -41.73 -31.91
CA LYS A 154 -12.63 -43.11 -32.02
C LYS A 154 -13.42 -44.08 -31.14
N LYS A 155 -13.79 -43.68 -29.92
CA LYS A 155 -14.66 -44.45 -29.02
C LYS A 155 -16.05 -44.63 -29.62
N TYR A 156 -16.67 -43.56 -30.14
CA TYR A 156 -17.95 -43.64 -30.82
C TYR A 156 -17.90 -44.59 -32.03
N ARG A 157 -16.83 -44.53 -32.85
CA ARG A 157 -16.64 -45.45 -33.99
C ARG A 157 -16.50 -46.92 -33.56
N ALA A 158 -15.70 -47.20 -32.53
CA ALA A 158 -15.52 -48.55 -32.00
C ALA A 158 -16.81 -49.12 -31.39
N SER A 159 -17.52 -48.32 -30.59
CA SER A 159 -18.83 -48.69 -30.02
C SER A 159 -19.86 -48.97 -31.11
N ASN A 160 -19.90 -48.15 -32.17
CA ASN A 160 -20.82 -48.34 -33.28
C ASN A 160 -20.49 -49.61 -34.11
N GLN A 161 -19.21 -49.92 -34.31
CA GLN A 161 -18.81 -51.18 -34.93
C GLN A 161 -19.20 -52.39 -34.07
N GLN A 162 -19.03 -52.31 -32.75
CA GLN A 162 -19.48 -53.36 -31.82
C GLN A 162 -21.00 -53.55 -31.83
N MET A 163 -21.79 -52.47 -31.95
CA MET A 163 -23.25 -52.59 -32.09
C MET A 163 -23.62 -53.35 -33.37
N ARG A 164 -22.95 -53.05 -34.49
CA ARG A 164 -23.17 -53.76 -35.76
C ARG A 164 -22.80 -55.24 -35.67
N THR A 165 -21.68 -55.60 -35.03
CA THR A 165 -21.30 -57.01 -34.86
C THR A 165 -22.26 -57.74 -33.93
N LYS A 166 -22.68 -57.14 -32.81
CA LYS A 166 -23.68 -57.74 -31.91
C LYS A 166 -25.03 -57.94 -32.59
N MET A 167 -25.45 -57.02 -33.47
CA MET A 167 -26.68 -57.20 -34.26
C MET A 167 -26.60 -58.36 -35.27
N LEU A 168 -25.44 -58.56 -35.89
CA LEU A 168 -25.21 -59.69 -36.80
C LEU A 168 -25.21 -61.02 -36.04
N ASP A 169 -24.58 -61.09 -34.86
CA ASP A 169 -24.50 -62.33 -34.05
C ASP A 169 -25.88 -62.77 -33.54
N VAL A 170 -26.71 -61.81 -33.09
CA VAL A 170 -28.11 -62.06 -32.69
C VAL A 170 -28.97 -62.56 -33.86
N SER A 171 -28.62 -62.24 -35.11
CA SER A 171 -29.32 -62.74 -36.30
C SER A 171 -28.74 -64.05 -36.84
N ILE A 172 -27.57 -64.47 -36.34
CA ILE A 172 -26.86 -65.69 -36.77
C ILE A 172 -26.98 -66.82 -35.74
N GLU A 173 -27.37 -66.57 -34.47
CA GLU A 173 -27.84 -67.63 -33.57
C GLU A 173 -29.02 -68.36 -34.23
N PRO A 174 -28.81 -69.53 -34.86
CA PRO A 174 -29.90 -70.26 -35.43
C PRO A 174 -30.56 -71.05 -34.30
N ILE A 175 -31.79 -71.45 -34.54
CA ILE A 175 -32.63 -72.30 -33.69
C ILE A 175 -32.01 -73.73 -33.63
N THR A 176 -30.78 -73.87 -33.12
CA THR A 176 -30.06 -75.17 -33.02
C THR A 176 -30.07 -75.76 -31.62
N THR A 177 -30.80 -75.18 -30.67
CA THR A 177 -31.14 -75.84 -29.38
C THR A 177 -32.52 -76.52 -29.39
N ALA A 178 -33.17 -76.65 -30.55
CA ALA A 178 -34.47 -77.31 -30.68
C ALA A 178 -34.41 -78.79 -31.16
N GLU A 179 -33.23 -79.38 -31.37
CA GLU A 179 -33.10 -80.81 -31.69
C GLU A 179 -32.06 -81.48 -30.79
N TYR A 180 -32.42 -81.80 -29.54
CA TYR A 180 -31.92 -82.93 -28.72
C TYR A 180 -32.81 -83.10 -27.47
N PHE A 181 -34.13 -82.92 -27.62
CA PHE A 181 -35.11 -83.45 -26.69
C PHE A 181 -36.17 -84.16 -27.52
N GLU A 182 -36.29 -85.46 -27.26
CA GLU A 182 -37.07 -86.52 -27.94
C GLU A 182 -36.42 -87.22 -29.14
#